data_AF-A0A950WFE9-F1
#
_entry.id   AF-A0A950WFE9-F1
#
_cell.length_a   1.000
_cell.length_b   1.000
_cell.length_c   1.000
_cell.angle_alpha   90.00
_cell.angle_beta   90.00
_cell.angle_gamma   90.00
#
_symmetry.space_group_name_H-M   'P 1'
#
loop_
_entity.id
_entity.type
_entity.pdbx_description
1 polymer ?
#
loop_
_entity_poly.entity_id
_entity_poly.type
_entity_poly.pdbx_seq_one_letter_code
_entity_poly.pdbx_strand_id
1 'polypeptide(L)'
;MAYLPFFVFLLLAAAVIVGEALWLTRRGWTTAGRAWAFVLATDLIGVGFGGMLSFVLFFVMFMMVMGPSGQGGTSSEASYWVITVLAFLCPPVVLSLVKRIFIPLFRMPGGKRAWVFSLVAGFLVAAIIAIPPPVVYYLLSRYA
;
A
#
# COMPACT_ATOMS: atom_id res chain seq x y z
N MET A 1 -17.19 9.40 -16.10
CA MET A 1 -15.86 8.73 -16.05
C MET A 1 -15.11 8.90 -14.72
N ALA A 2 -15.50 9.81 -13.82
CA ALA A 2 -14.78 10.08 -12.56
C ALA A 2 -14.64 8.87 -11.60
N TYR A 3 -15.56 7.90 -11.63
CA TYR A 3 -15.55 6.74 -10.72
C TYR A 3 -14.75 5.54 -11.24
N LEU A 4 -14.33 5.55 -12.52
CA LEU A 4 -13.58 4.43 -13.11
C LEU A 4 -12.31 4.08 -12.33
N PRO A 5 -11.45 5.05 -11.89
CA PRO A 5 -10.23 4.72 -11.15
C PRO A 5 -10.52 4.07 -9.81
N PHE A 6 -11.61 4.49 -9.15
CA PHE A 6 -12.06 3.94 -7.88
C PHE A 6 -12.50 2.48 -8.03
N PHE A 7 -13.29 2.15 -9.06
CA PHE A 7 -13.70 0.76 -9.32
C PHE A 7 -12.53 -0.13 -9.73
N VAL A 8 -11.60 0.37 -10.55
CA VAL A 8 -10.37 -0.35 -10.91
C VAL A 8 -9.53 -0.65 -9.67
N PHE A 9 -9.35 0.35 -8.79
CA PHE A 9 -8.65 0.16 -7.52
C PHE A 9 -9.32 -0.90 -6.64
N LEU A 10 -10.65 -0.83 -6.46
CA LEU A 10 -11.39 -1.81 -5.65
C LEU A 10 -11.27 -3.23 -6.22
N LEU A 11 -11.38 -3.38 -7.55
CA LEU A 11 -11.28 -4.68 -8.20
C LEU A 11 -9.88 -5.28 -8.04
N LEU A 12 -8.83 -4.46 -8.19
CA LEU A 12 -7.45 -4.89 -8.00
C LEU A 12 -7.17 -5.24 -6.55
N ALA A 13 -7.66 -4.45 -5.58
CA ALA A 13 -7.54 -4.77 -4.16
C ALA A 13 -8.23 -6.09 -3.82
N ALA A 14 -9.46 -6.30 -4.31
CA ALA A 14 -10.19 -7.55 -4.12
C ALA A 14 -9.45 -8.74 -4.76
N ALA A 15 -8.91 -8.57 -5.97
CA ALA A 15 -8.15 -9.60 -6.67
C ALA A 15 -6.88 -10.00 -5.90
N VAL A 16 -6.18 -9.04 -5.29
CA VAL A 16 -5.00 -9.31 -4.45
C VAL A 16 -5.38 -10.09 -3.20
N ILE A 17 -6.44 -9.67 -2.49
CA ILE A 17 -6.93 -10.36 -1.28
C ILE A 17 -7.32 -11.82 -1.60
N VAL A 18 -8.13 -12.01 -2.65
CA VAL A 18 -8.56 -13.35 -3.11
C VAL A 18 -7.36 -14.18 -3.53
N GLY A 19 -6.45 -13.60 -4.31
CA GLY A 19 -5.24 -14.26 -4.80
C GLY A 19 -4.34 -14.74 -3.66
N GLU A 20 -4.15 -13.92 -2.63
CA GLU A 20 -3.35 -14.27 -1.47
C GLU A 20 -4.00 -15.37 -0.63
N ALA A 21 -5.31 -15.28 -0.37
CA ALA A 21 -6.03 -16.31 0.38
C ALA A 21 -6.01 -17.67 -0.35
N LEU A 22 -6.21 -17.68 -1.67
CA LEU A 22 -6.12 -18.88 -2.50
C LEU A 22 -4.69 -19.43 -2.57
N TRP A 23 -3.68 -18.57 -2.59
CA TRP A 23 -2.29 -19.00 -2.60
C TRP A 23 -1.89 -19.68 -1.28
N LEU A 24 -2.28 -19.10 -0.15
CA LEU A 24 -2.02 -19.67 1.19
C LEU A 24 -2.69 -21.04 1.37
N THR A 25 -3.92 -21.19 0.88
CA THR A 25 -4.66 -22.46 0.94
C THR A 25 -4.07 -23.52 0.02
N ARG A 26 -3.74 -23.16 -1.23
CA ARG A 26 -3.11 -24.10 -2.20
C ARG A 26 -1.74 -24.59 -1.74
N ARG A 27 -1.01 -23.77 -0.97
CA ARG A 27 0.28 -24.15 -0.36
C ARG A 27 0.14 -25.15 0.78
N GLY A 28 -1.07 -25.43 1.28
CA GLY A 28 -1.31 -26.33 2.40
C GLY A 28 -0.79 -25.80 3.74
N TRP A 29 -0.52 -24.49 3.83
CA TRP A 29 0.02 -23.89 5.06
C TRP A 29 -1.04 -23.63 6.12
N THR A 30 -2.31 -23.52 5.73
CA THR A 30 -3.41 -23.23 6.63
C THR A 30 -4.76 -23.63 6.03
N THR A 31 -5.80 -23.65 6.85
CA THR A 31 -7.18 -23.89 6.39
C THR A 31 -7.76 -22.64 5.71
N ALA A 32 -8.76 -22.82 4.84
CA ALA A 32 -9.38 -21.70 4.10
C ALA A 32 -9.85 -20.56 5.01
N GLY A 33 -10.56 -20.88 6.09
CA GLY A 33 -11.02 -19.85 7.05
C GLY A 33 -9.87 -19.07 7.69
N ARG A 34 -8.77 -19.74 8.04
CA ARG A 34 -7.60 -19.08 8.63
C ARG A 34 -6.83 -18.24 7.62
N ALA A 35 -6.74 -18.67 6.35
CA ALA A 35 -6.13 -17.87 5.29
C ALA A 35 -6.89 -16.56 5.08
N TRP A 36 -8.22 -16.64 4.95
CA TRP A 36 -9.07 -15.45 4.79
C TRP A 36 -8.98 -14.50 5.98
N ALA A 37 -9.07 -15.03 7.21
CA ALA A 37 -8.94 -14.22 8.41
C ALA A 37 -7.57 -13.53 8.51
N PHE A 38 -6.49 -14.24 8.15
CA PHE A 38 -5.14 -13.67 8.12
C PHE A 38 -5.03 -12.53 7.09
N VAL A 39 -5.43 -12.77 5.84
CA VAL A 39 -5.32 -11.76 4.78
C VAL A 39 -6.16 -10.53 5.12
N LEU A 40 -7.42 -10.71 5.50
CA LEU A 40 -8.31 -9.59 5.85
C LEU A 40 -7.79 -8.79 7.05
N ALA A 41 -7.36 -9.47 8.12
CA ALA A 41 -6.86 -8.77 9.31
C ALA A 41 -5.56 -8.01 9.00
N THR A 42 -4.63 -8.64 8.29
CA THR A 42 -3.34 -8.03 7.98
C THR A 42 -3.42 -6.94 6.95
N ASP A 43 -4.26 -7.09 5.92
CA ASP A 43 -4.47 -6.06 4.91
C ASP A 43 -5.24 -4.86 5.48
N LEU A 44 -6.29 -5.08 6.29
CA LEU A 44 -7.03 -3.99 6.92
C LEU A 44 -6.14 -3.18 7.87
N ILE A 45 -5.37 -3.85 8.73
CA ILE A 45 -4.47 -3.18 9.68
C ILE A 45 -3.29 -2.55 8.93
N GLY A 46 -2.69 -3.28 7.99
CA GLY A 46 -1.51 -2.83 7.24
C GLY A 46 -1.80 -1.62 6.35
N VAL A 47 -2.92 -1.65 5.60
CA VAL A 47 -3.37 -0.53 4.79
C VAL A 47 -3.87 0.61 5.67
N GLY A 48 -4.58 0.34 6.77
CA GLY A 48 -5.06 1.37 7.70
C GLY A 48 -3.92 2.16 8.35
N PHE A 49 -2.99 1.47 9.02
CA PHE A 49 -1.83 2.12 9.65
C PHE A 49 -0.88 2.72 8.62
N GLY A 50 -0.61 2.01 7.51
CA GLY A 50 0.25 2.49 6.44
C GLY A 50 -0.30 3.75 5.77
N GLY A 51 -1.62 3.77 5.51
CA GLY A 51 -2.33 4.93 4.98
C GLY A 51 -2.32 6.11 5.93
N MET A 52 -2.53 5.87 7.24
CA MET A 52 -2.43 6.91 8.27
C MET A 52 -1.04 7.55 8.30
N LEU A 53 0.03 6.74 8.27
CA LEU A 53 1.40 7.26 8.22
C LEU A 53 1.69 8.05 6.95
N SER A 54 1.21 7.55 5.80
CA SER A 54 1.33 8.25 4.52
C SER A 54 0.62 9.61 4.56
N PHE A 55 -0.58 9.66 5.16
CA PHE A 55 -1.34 10.89 5.34
C PHE A 55 -0.59 11.90 6.22
N VAL A 56 0.00 11.46 7.34
CA VAL A 56 0.83 12.31 8.20
C VAL A 56 2.04 12.85 7.42
N LEU A 57 2.72 12.02 6.62
CA LEU A 57 3.86 12.45 5.81
C LEU A 57 3.46 13.48 4.75
N PHE A 58 2.33 13.28 4.06
CA PHE A 58 1.81 14.28 3.13
C PHE A 58 1.41 15.58 3.82
N PHE A 59 0.87 15.51 5.05
CA PHE A 59 0.57 16.70 5.83
C PHE A 59 1.84 17.47 6.22
N VAL A 60 2.90 16.76 6.63
CA VAL A 60 4.22 17.38 6.87
C VAL A 60 4.76 18.04 5.61
N MET A 61 4.67 17.35 4.46
CA MET A 61 5.06 17.92 3.17
C MET A 61 4.27 19.19 2.84
N PHE A 62 2.97 19.19 3.10
CA PHE A 62 2.10 20.35 2.91
C PHE A 62 2.51 21.52 3.81
N MET A 63 2.81 21.26 5.09
CA MET A 63 3.33 22.30 6.00
C MET A 63 4.68 22.85 5.53
N MET A 64 5.55 22.00 4.98
CA MET A 64 6.83 22.45 4.40
C MET A 64 6.61 23.35 3.19
N VAL A 65 5.67 23.02 2.31
CA VAL A 65 5.35 23.84 1.13
C VAL A 65 4.75 25.20 1.52
N MET A 66 3.84 25.23 2.51
CA MET A 66 3.18 26.46 2.93
C MET A 66 4.13 27.38 3.74
N GLY A 67 5.09 26.82 4.47
CA GLY A 67 6.02 27.57 5.31
C GLY A 67 5.34 28.34 6.46
N PRO A 68 6.09 29.09 7.28
CA PRO A 68 5.51 29.97 8.28
C PRO A 68 4.69 31.06 7.56
N SER A 69 3.40 31.18 7.89
CA SER A 69 2.50 32.22 7.35
C SER A 69 2.09 32.10 5.87
N GLY A 70 2.29 30.95 5.21
CA GLY A 70 1.92 30.81 3.79
C GLY A 70 2.89 31.49 2.82
N GLN A 71 4.06 31.95 3.30
CA GLN A 71 5.06 32.65 2.49
C GLN A 71 5.94 31.71 1.63
N GLY A 72 5.62 30.42 1.62
CA GLY A 72 6.36 29.41 0.88
C GLY A 72 7.45 28.75 1.71
N GLY A 73 7.72 27.48 1.37
CA GLY A 73 8.74 26.67 2.00
C GLY A 73 10.16 27.04 1.60
N THR A 74 11.05 27.17 2.58
CA THR A 74 12.51 27.28 2.36
C THR A 74 13.20 25.92 2.22
N SER A 75 12.44 24.83 2.24
CA SER A 75 12.97 23.47 2.14
C SER A 75 13.45 23.18 0.72
N SER A 76 14.57 22.44 0.61
CA SER A 76 15.11 22.04 -0.68
C SER A 76 14.18 21.09 -1.42
N GLU A 77 14.24 21.11 -2.75
CA GLU A 77 13.42 20.22 -3.60
C GLU A 77 13.61 18.74 -3.24
N ALA A 78 14.85 18.36 -2.91
CA ALA A 78 15.21 17.02 -2.48
C ALA A 78 14.39 16.56 -1.25
N SER A 79 14.07 17.45 -0.31
CA SER A 79 13.28 17.10 0.87
C SER A 79 11.85 16.67 0.53
N TYR A 80 11.20 17.31 -0.45
CA TYR A 80 9.86 16.92 -0.89
C TYR A 80 9.86 15.55 -1.57
N TRP A 81 10.88 15.27 -2.40
CA TRP A 81 11.05 13.97 -3.02
C TRP A 81 11.28 12.86 -1.99
N VAL A 82 12.10 13.11 -0.96
CA VAL A 82 12.33 12.15 0.13
C VAL A 82 11.02 11.84 0.86
N ILE A 83 10.23 12.86 1.22
CA ILE A 83 8.96 12.64 1.92
C ILE A 83 7.96 11.90 1.04
N THR A 84 7.91 12.24 -0.25
CA THR A 84 7.05 11.53 -1.23
C THR A 84 7.42 10.05 -1.29
N VAL A 85 8.71 9.72 -1.46
CA VAL A 85 9.19 8.33 -1.49
C VAL A 85 8.86 7.61 -0.18
N LEU A 86 9.07 8.25 0.98
CA LEU A 86 8.74 7.68 2.28
C LEU A 86 7.24 7.44 2.45
N ALA A 87 6.39 8.36 1.97
CA ALA A 87 4.94 8.20 2.01
C ALA A 87 4.49 7.02 1.14
N PHE A 88 5.07 6.82 -0.04
CA PHE A 88 4.77 5.67 -0.89
C PHE A 88 5.30 4.34 -0.34
N LEU A 89 6.45 4.35 0.35
CA LEU A 89 7.04 3.14 0.93
C LEU A 89 6.41 2.74 2.26
N CYS A 90 5.79 3.66 3.00
CA CYS A 90 5.17 3.36 4.30
C CYS A 90 4.13 2.23 4.22
N PRO A 91 3.11 2.28 3.34
CA PRO A 91 2.09 1.23 3.27
C PRO A 91 2.64 -0.18 3.04
N PRO A 92 3.48 -0.45 2.02
CA PRO A 92 4.01 -1.79 1.81
C PRO A 92 4.95 -2.25 2.93
N VAL A 93 5.72 -1.34 3.54
CA VAL A 93 6.60 -1.67 4.68
C VAL A 93 5.76 -2.04 5.91
N VAL A 94 4.77 -1.24 6.25
CA VAL A 94 3.86 -1.50 7.38
C VAL A 94 3.08 -2.78 7.15
N LEU A 95 2.54 -3.00 5.96
CA LEU A 95 1.84 -4.23 5.60
C LEU A 95 2.73 -5.47 5.78
N SER A 96 3.98 -5.40 5.32
CA SER A 96 4.98 -6.47 5.50
C SER A 96 5.28 -6.75 6.97
N LEU A 97 5.42 -5.71 7.80
CA LEU A 97 5.64 -5.85 9.23
C LEU A 97 4.42 -6.44 9.95
N VAL A 98 3.21 -5.99 9.62
CA VAL A 98 1.96 -6.51 10.17
C VAL A 98 1.81 -8.00 9.82
N LYS A 99 2.02 -8.38 8.56
CA LYS A 99 1.99 -9.79 8.14
C LYS A 99 3.04 -10.62 8.89
N ARG A 100 4.23 -10.08 9.12
CA ARG A 100 5.28 -10.74 9.91
C ARG A 100 4.85 -11.01 11.35
N ILE A 101 4.15 -10.08 11.99
CA ILE A 101 3.63 -10.25 13.36
C ILE A 101 2.48 -11.27 13.39
N PHE A 102 1.68 -11.32 12.34
CA PHE A 102 0.50 -12.20 12.29
C PHE A 102 0.80 -13.65 11.88
N ILE A 103 1.91 -13.92 11.18
CA ILE A 103 2.35 -15.29 10.86
C ILE A 103 2.43 -16.19 12.11
N PRO A 104 3.16 -15.80 13.19
CA PRO A 104 3.20 -16.60 14.41
C PRO A 104 1.84 -16.62 15.13
N LEU A 105 1.07 -15.53 15.10
CA LEU A 105 -0.25 -15.45 15.72
C LEU A 105 -1.23 -16.48 15.12
N PHE A 106 -1.19 -16.67 13.79
CA PHE A 106 -2.00 -17.64 13.06
C PHE A 106 -1.37 -19.03 12.95
N ARG A 107 -0.22 -19.27 13.59
CA ARG A 107 0.53 -20.54 13.58
C ARG A 107 0.84 -21.06 12.16
N MET A 108 1.22 -20.18 11.24
CA MET A 108 1.52 -20.58 9.86
C MET A 108 2.97 -21.10 9.71
N PRO A 109 3.20 -22.30 9.12
CA PRO A 109 4.50 -22.98 9.09
C PRO A 109 5.53 -22.43 8.06
N GLY A 110 5.32 -21.23 7.49
CA GLY A 110 5.99 -20.78 6.26
C GLY A 110 6.71 -19.43 6.33
N GLY A 111 7.48 -19.13 7.38
CA GLY A 111 8.01 -17.78 7.65
C GLY A 111 8.74 -17.08 6.48
N LYS A 112 9.65 -17.77 5.76
CA LYS A 112 10.46 -17.13 4.69
C LYS A 112 9.73 -17.00 3.34
N ARG A 113 8.95 -18.01 2.93
CA ARG A 113 8.27 -18.00 1.62
C ARG A 113 6.99 -17.15 1.65
N ALA A 114 6.27 -17.11 2.78
CA ALA A 114 5.13 -16.21 2.98
C ALA A 114 5.57 -14.73 2.91
N TRP A 115 6.78 -14.44 3.39
CA TRP A 115 7.34 -13.09 3.42
C TRP A 115 7.61 -12.51 2.02
N VAL A 116 8.28 -13.27 1.15
CA VAL A 116 8.57 -12.80 -0.22
C VAL A 116 7.28 -12.50 -0.98
N PHE A 117 6.27 -13.36 -0.82
CA PHE A 117 4.97 -13.14 -1.45
C PHE A 117 4.28 -11.88 -0.91
N SER A 118 4.25 -11.69 0.41
CA SER A 118 3.66 -10.50 1.03
C SER A 118 4.36 -9.21 0.59
N LEU A 119 5.69 -9.23 0.41
CA LEU A 119 6.43 -8.08 -0.10
C LEU A 119 6.09 -7.78 -1.56
N VAL A 120 6.06 -8.81 -2.41
CA VAL A 120 5.72 -8.65 -3.83
C VAL A 120 4.27 -8.18 -3.99
N ALA A 121 3.34 -8.74 -3.21
CA ALA A 121 1.95 -8.31 -3.19
C ALA A 121 1.83 -6.85 -2.70
N GLY A 122 2.53 -6.47 -1.62
CA GLY A 122 2.56 -5.10 -1.13
C GLY A 122 3.14 -4.12 -2.16
N PHE A 123 4.20 -4.50 -2.86
CA PHE A 123 4.79 -3.69 -3.93
C PHE A 123 3.87 -3.58 -5.15
N LEU A 124 3.17 -4.66 -5.53
CA LEU A 124 2.17 -4.64 -6.58
C LEU A 124 1.00 -3.72 -6.22
N VAL A 125 0.51 -3.76 -4.98
CA VAL A 125 -0.54 -2.85 -4.51
C VAL A 125 -0.05 -1.39 -4.54
N ALA A 126 1.16 -1.13 -4.04
CA ALA A 126 1.75 0.21 -4.10
C ALA A 126 1.92 0.70 -5.55
N ALA A 127 2.39 -0.15 -6.45
CA ALA A 127 2.51 0.16 -7.88
C ALA A 127 1.13 0.42 -8.51
N ILE A 128 0.13 -0.40 -8.21
CA ILE A 128 -1.25 -0.24 -8.68
C ILE A 128 -1.87 1.07 -8.19
N ILE A 129 -1.50 1.56 -7.00
CA ILE A 129 -1.98 2.85 -6.49
C ILE A 129 -1.20 4.01 -7.11
N ALA A 130 0.10 3.85 -7.32
CA ALA A 130 1.00 4.91 -7.79
C ALA A 130 0.95 5.14 -9.31
N ILE A 131 0.68 4.10 -10.12
CA ILE A 131 0.68 4.15 -11.59
C ILE A 131 -0.54 4.88 -12.19
N PRO A 132 -1.78 4.74 -11.68
CA PRO A 132 -2.96 5.35 -12.31
C PRO A 132 -2.90 6.88 -12.37
N PRO A 133 -2.52 7.65 -11.32
CA PRO A 133 -2.55 9.10 -11.41
C PRO A 133 -1.59 9.68 -12.47
N PRO A 134 -0.31 9.25 -12.58
CA PRO A 134 0.59 9.69 -13.64
C PRO A 134 0.17 9.24 -15.05
N VAL A 135 -0.33 8.01 -15.19
CA VAL A 135 -0.78 7.48 -16.48
C VAL A 135 -2.03 8.20 -16.96
N VAL A 136 -2.99 8.43 -16.08
CA VAL A 136 -4.20 9.22 -16.38
C VAL A 136 -3.83 10.65 -16.72
N TYR A 137 -2.90 11.28 -15.99
CA TYR A 137 -2.39 12.61 -16.32
C TYR A 137 -1.72 12.66 -17.70
N TYR A 138 -0.84 11.70 -18.02
CA TYR A 138 -0.16 11.61 -19.32
C TYR A 138 -1.14 11.38 -20.49
N LEU A 139 -2.18 10.57 -20.27
CA LEU A 139 -3.21 10.36 -21.28
C LEU A 139 -4.04 11.63 -21.48
N LEU A 140 -4.47 12.29 -20.40
CA LEU A 140 -5.26 13.52 -20.51
C LEU A 140 -4.47 14.67 -21.16
N SER A 141 -3.16 14.81 -20.90
CA SER A 141 -2.33 15.86 -21.51
C SER A 141 -1.99 15.63 -22.98
N ARG A 142 -2.18 14.42 -23.51
CA ARG A 142 -1.99 14.07 -24.92
C ARG A 142 -3.24 14.28 -25.77
N TYR A 143 -4.42 14.27 -25.16
CA TYR A 143 -5.72 14.29 -25.84
C TYR A 143 -6.58 15.53 -25.51
N ALA A 144 -6.09 16.44 -24.66
CA ALA A 144 -6.65 17.77 -24.42
C ALA A 144 -5.86 18.83 -25.21
#